data_AF-A0A259DAM7-F1
#
_entry.id   AF-A0A259DAM7-F1
#
_cell.length_a   1.000
_cell.length_b   1.000
_cell.length_c   1.000
_cell.angle_alpha   90.00
_cell.angle_beta   90.00
_cell.angle_gamma   90.00
#
_symmetry.space_group_name_H-M   'P 1'
#
loop_
_entity.id
_entity.type
_entity.pdbx_description
1 polymer ?
#
loop_
_entity_poly.entity_id
_entity_poly.type
_entity_poly.pdbx_seq_one_letter_code
_entity_poly.pdbx_strand_id
1 'polypeptide(L)'
;MPTNIDSPLARRIAAFAFLVFIFGSTLWVLSPFFASLAWAGILAYVTWPLHQRINRRLPGRENVVSLLMTLGVATTLLVPLLWVMFTVVSDVATASAILKQLAATGLPPLPDGMRHWPAADWLVAQYDRVQGDAEWVRTQMGTLGLLDATALKMLAGGVGRNAAKFGIAVFALFFLYRHGDDLLAQFRRVATRWLGESARGYIQAVGVTVRAVVFGIVLTALAQGVLAGLGYWVAGITAPALWGVITALVSLIPFVGPVVWI
;
A
#
# COMPACT_ATOMS: atom_id res chain seq x y z
N MET A 1 39.93 14.07 42.82
CA MET A 1 39.27 15.36 42.53
C MET A 1 37.77 15.15 42.61
N PRO A 2 37.04 15.82 43.52
CA PRO A 2 35.60 15.64 43.62
C PRO A 2 34.93 16.27 42.39
N THR A 3 34.15 15.48 41.65
CA THR A 3 33.30 15.97 40.56
C THR A 3 32.27 16.91 41.17
N ASN A 4 32.46 18.22 40.99
CA ASN A 4 31.54 19.25 41.48
C ASN A 4 30.25 19.19 40.63
N ILE A 5 29.22 18.57 41.20
CA ILE A 5 27.94 18.24 40.56
C ILE A 5 27.06 19.50 40.39
N ASP A 6 27.45 20.62 41.01
CA ASP A 6 26.65 21.85 41.08
C ASP A 6 27.03 22.92 40.02
N SER A 7 27.90 22.58 39.06
CA SER A 7 28.25 23.57 38.02
C SER A 7 27.03 23.89 37.13
N PRO A 8 26.68 25.18 36.93
CA PRO A 8 25.53 25.56 36.12
C PRO A 8 25.67 25.13 34.65
N LEU A 9 26.91 24.93 34.18
CA LEU A 9 27.21 24.37 32.86
C LEU A 9 26.91 22.87 32.78
N ALA A 10 27.32 22.07 33.77
CA ALA A 10 26.98 20.64 33.81
C ALA A 10 25.46 20.42 33.83
N ARG A 11 24.71 21.24 34.59
CA ARG A 11 23.24 21.17 34.61
C ARG A 11 22.62 21.51 33.25
N ARG A 12 23.12 22.53 32.55
CA ARG A 12 22.64 22.90 31.20
C ARG A 12 22.96 21.84 30.16
N ILE A 13 24.16 21.27 30.20
CA ILE A 13 24.59 20.19 29.29
C ILE A 13 23.76 18.93 29.55
N ALA A 14 23.57 18.55 30.83
CA ALA A 14 22.72 17.42 31.19
C ALA A 14 21.26 17.62 30.76
N ALA A 15 20.70 18.82 30.98
CA ALA A 15 19.34 19.16 30.54
C ALA A 15 19.19 19.13 29.00
N PHE A 16 20.19 19.64 28.28
CA PHE A 16 20.20 19.60 26.82
C PHE A 16 20.33 18.16 26.29
N ALA A 17 21.26 17.37 26.84
CA ALA A 17 21.42 15.96 26.49
C ALA A 17 20.14 15.15 26.77
N PHE A 18 19.49 15.41 27.90
CA PHE A 18 18.20 14.81 28.26
C PHE A 18 17.08 15.22 27.30
N LEU A 19 17.00 16.50 26.91
CA LEU A 19 16.06 16.98 25.91
C LEU A 19 16.28 16.32 24.55
N VAL A 20 17.53 16.25 24.08
CA VAL A 20 17.89 15.57 22.83
C VAL A 20 17.55 14.08 22.91
N PHE A 21 17.77 13.44 24.06
CA PHE A 21 17.42 12.04 24.28
C PHE A 21 15.91 11.80 24.24
N ILE A 22 15.11 12.61 24.93
CA ILE A 22 13.64 12.51 24.90
C ILE A 22 13.10 12.78 23.50
N PHE A 23 13.59 13.85 22.85
CA PHE A 23 13.15 14.22 21.51
C PHE A 23 13.52 13.13 20.49
N GLY A 24 14.76 12.64 20.53
CA GLY A 24 15.23 11.55 19.68
C GLY A 24 14.46 10.25 19.90
N SER A 25 14.21 9.88 21.17
CA SER A 25 13.40 8.70 21.52
C SER A 25 11.96 8.85 21.04
N THR A 26 11.38 10.04 21.13
CA THR A 26 10.05 10.33 20.60
C THR A 26 10.01 10.13 19.08
N LEU A 27 10.99 10.67 18.34
CA LEU A 27 11.09 10.47 16.89
C LEU A 27 11.31 9.00 16.52
N TRP A 28 12.06 8.26 17.32
CA TRP A 28 12.28 6.83 17.10
C TRP A 28 11.00 6.02 17.29
N VAL A 29 10.24 6.29 18.36
CA VAL A 29 8.93 5.65 18.59
C VAL A 29 7.92 6.06 17.52
N LEU A 30 7.97 7.31 17.04
CA LEU A 30 7.09 7.79 15.96
C LEU A 30 7.49 7.27 14.56
N SER A 31 8.73 6.78 14.40
CA SER A 31 9.27 6.37 13.11
C SER A 31 8.37 5.43 12.27
N PRO A 32 7.74 4.38 12.81
CA PRO A 32 6.85 3.50 12.02
C PRO A 32 5.58 4.19 11.55
N PHE A 33 5.17 5.30 12.17
CA PHE A 33 3.94 6.02 11.85
C PHE A 33 4.14 7.10 10.79
N PHE A 34 5.36 7.61 10.58
CA PHE A 34 5.61 8.67 9.59
C PHE A 34 5.13 8.30 8.20
N ALA A 35 5.28 7.04 7.78
CA ALA A 35 4.76 6.57 6.50
C ALA A 35 3.22 6.74 6.43
N SER A 36 2.50 6.35 7.48
CA SER A 36 1.04 6.49 7.55
C SER A 36 0.59 7.95 7.59
N LEU A 37 1.29 8.80 8.37
CA LEU A 37 1.02 10.23 8.43
C LEU A 37 1.31 10.92 7.08
N ALA A 38 2.38 10.52 6.38
CA ALA A 38 2.70 11.04 5.06
C ALA A 38 1.61 10.70 4.05
N TRP A 39 1.12 9.45 4.04
CA TRP A 39 -0.01 9.05 3.21
C TRP A 39 -1.29 9.82 3.53
N ALA A 40 -1.58 10.01 4.81
CA ALA A 40 -2.70 10.83 5.24
C ALA A 40 -2.57 12.28 4.73
N GLY A 41 -1.37 12.86 4.82
CA GLY A 41 -1.06 14.20 4.31
C GLY A 41 -1.21 14.32 2.79
N ILE A 42 -0.69 13.35 2.03
CA ILE A 42 -0.82 13.30 0.57
C ILE A 42 -2.29 13.21 0.17
N LEU A 43 -3.03 12.27 0.76
CA LEU A 43 -4.46 12.10 0.49
C LEU A 43 -5.22 13.38 0.83
N ALA A 44 -5.04 13.90 2.06
CA ALA A 44 -5.68 15.13 2.52
C ALA A 44 -5.42 16.29 1.56
N TYR A 45 -4.18 16.49 1.12
CA TYR A 45 -3.81 17.59 0.25
C TYR A 45 -4.47 17.48 -1.15
N VAL A 46 -4.48 16.28 -1.72
CA VAL A 46 -5.04 16.05 -3.07
C VAL A 46 -6.56 16.18 -3.08
N THR A 47 -7.23 15.66 -2.05
CA THR A 47 -8.69 15.69 -1.92
C THR A 47 -9.20 16.96 -1.23
N TRP A 48 -8.31 17.80 -0.69
CA TRP A 48 -8.65 19.07 -0.05
C TRP A 48 -9.61 19.96 -0.86
N PRO A 49 -9.46 20.13 -2.19
CA PRO A 49 -10.38 20.96 -2.96
C PRO A 49 -11.80 20.41 -2.97
N LEU A 50 -11.95 19.08 -2.92
CA LEU A 50 -13.25 18.42 -2.84
C LEU A 50 -13.86 18.60 -1.44
N HIS A 51 -13.05 18.44 -0.39
CA HIS A 51 -13.47 18.71 0.99
C HIS A 51 -13.99 20.15 1.15
N GLN A 52 -13.25 21.14 0.64
CA GLN A 52 -13.69 22.54 0.69
C GLN A 52 -14.98 22.80 -0.11
N ARG A 53 -15.14 22.17 -1.29
CA ARG A 53 -16.38 22.29 -2.07
C ARG A 53 -17.60 21.77 -1.31
N ILE A 54 -17.45 20.64 -0.61
CA ILE A 54 -18.52 20.05 0.21
C ILE A 54 -18.77 20.90 1.46
N ASN A 55 -17.72 21.37 2.13
CA ASN A 55 -17.83 22.21 3.32
C ASN A 55 -18.56 23.53 3.02
N ARG A 56 -18.30 24.14 1.85
CA ARG A 56 -19.04 25.33 1.39
C ARG A 56 -20.53 25.09 1.15
N ARG A 57 -20.93 23.85 0.84
CA ARG A 57 -22.36 23.48 0.66
C ARG A 57 -23.06 23.12 1.97
N LEU A 58 -22.31 22.79 3.01
CA LEU A 58 -22.82 22.36 4.33
C LEU A 58 -22.16 23.18 5.46
N PRO A 59 -22.38 24.51 5.52
CA PRO A 59 -21.77 25.35 6.53
C PRO A 59 -22.17 24.92 7.95
N GLY A 60 -21.21 24.95 8.88
CA GLY A 60 -21.42 24.58 10.30
C GLY A 60 -21.39 23.08 10.60
N ARG A 61 -21.18 22.21 9.60
CA ARG A 61 -21.09 20.74 9.77
C ARG A 61 -19.70 20.17 9.44
N GLU A 62 -18.65 20.90 9.79
CA GLU A 62 -17.25 20.57 9.46
C GLU A 62 -16.83 19.16 9.89
N ASN A 63 -17.28 18.71 11.06
CA ASN A 63 -17.01 17.36 11.58
C ASN A 63 -17.66 16.27 10.72
N VAL A 64 -18.90 16.52 10.27
CA VAL A 64 -19.63 15.57 9.42
C VAL A 64 -19.01 15.52 8.03
N VAL A 65 -18.63 16.67 7.47
CA VAL A 65 -17.96 16.74 6.17
C VAL A 65 -16.61 16.01 6.22
N SER A 66 -15.83 16.24 7.27
CA SER A 66 -14.54 15.57 7.48
C SER A 66 -14.71 14.06 7.63
N LEU A 67 -15.71 13.61 8.41
CA LEU A 67 -16.01 12.19 8.58
C LEU A 67 -16.45 11.53 7.27
N LEU A 68 -17.38 12.15 6.53
CA LEU A 68 -17.87 11.63 5.26
C LEU A 68 -16.76 11.57 4.21
N MET A 69 -15.91 12.59 4.14
CA MET A 69 -14.75 12.60 3.24
C MET A 69 -13.74 11.51 3.61
N THR A 70 -13.44 11.34 4.90
CA THR A 70 -12.55 10.27 5.36
C THR A 70 -13.13 8.90 5.03
N LEU A 71 -14.41 8.65 5.32
CA LEU A 71 -15.07 7.39 5.01
C LEU A 71 -15.12 7.15 3.50
N GLY A 72 -15.44 8.16 2.70
CA GLY A 72 -15.47 8.05 1.23
C GLY A 72 -14.11 7.66 0.66
N VAL A 73 -13.03 8.31 1.09
CA VAL A 73 -11.66 7.96 0.67
C VAL A 73 -11.28 6.57 1.19
N ALA A 74 -11.56 6.27 2.46
CA ALA A 74 -11.24 4.98 3.07
C ALA A 74 -11.95 3.84 2.34
N THR A 75 -13.26 3.94 2.09
CA THR A 75 -14.05 2.93 1.37
C THR A 75 -13.56 2.76 -0.07
N THR A 76 -13.30 3.85 -0.78
CA THR A 76 -12.83 3.80 -2.18
C THR A 76 -11.51 3.04 -2.32
N LEU A 77 -10.61 3.14 -1.33
CA LEU A 77 -9.32 2.44 -1.34
C LEU A 77 -9.38 1.06 -0.67
N LEU A 78 -10.09 0.93 0.45
CA LEU A 78 -10.11 -0.28 1.28
C LEU A 78 -10.93 -1.40 0.66
N VAL A 79 -12.11 -1.10 0.09
CA VAL A 79 -12.99 -2.11 -0.47
C VAL A 79 -12.33 -2.92 -1.60
N PRO A 80 -11.77 -2.29 -2.66
CA PRO A 80 -11.12 -3.06 -3.72
C PRO A 80 -9.91 -3.82 -3.20
N LEU A 81 -9.16 -3.23 -2.26
CA LEU A 81 -8.00 -3.89 -1.66
C LEU A 81 -8.40 -5.14 -0.87
N LEU A 82 -9.37 -5.04 0.05
CA LEU A 82 -9.84 -6.17 0.84
C LEU A 82 -10.41 -7.25 -0.05
N TRP A 83 -11.20 -6.89 -1.06
CA TRP A 83 -11.77 -7.85 -2.00
C TRP A 83 -10.68 -8.63 -2.75
N VAL A 84 -9.71 -7.95 -3.36
CA VAL A 84 -8.57 -8.59 -4.03
C VAL A 84 -7.79 -9.48 -3.07
N MET A 85 -7.54 -9.00 -1.84
CA MET A 85 -6.84 -9.79 -0.83
C MET A 85 -7.59 -11.07 -0.45
N PHE A 86 -8.92 -11.01 -0.28
CA PHE A 86 -9.72 -12.19 0.01
C PHE A 86 -9.73 -13.17 -1.15
N THR A 87 -9.88 -12.70 -2.39
CA THR A 87 -9.86 -13.53 -3.59
C THR A 87 -8.49 -14.21 -3.78
N VAL A 88 -7.39 -13.47 -3.65
CA VAL A 88 -6.05 -14.05 -3.79
C VAL A 88 -5.78 -15.08 -2.70
N VAL A 89 -6.16 -14.80 -1.45
CA VAL A 89 -5.97 -15.77 -0.35
C VAL A 89 -6.80 -17.04 -0.57
N SER A 90 -8.05 -16.93 -1.04
CA SER A 90 -8.86 -18.10 -1.36
C SER A 90 -8.31 -18.90 -2.54
N ASP A 91 -7.80 -18.21 -3.57
CA ASP A 91 -7.25 -18.84 -4.76
C ASP A 91 -5.92 -19.53 -4.45
N VAL A 92 -5.06 -18.91 -3.63
CA VAL A 92 -3.82 -19.52 -3.15
C VAL A 92 -4.08 -20.73 -2.26
N ALA A 93 -5.10 -20.67 -1.37
CA ALA A 93 -5.48 -21.82 -0.55
C ALA A 93 -5.96 -23.00 -1.43
N THR A 94 -6.73 -22.71 -2.47
CA THR A 94 -7.24 -23.72 -3.41
C THR A 94 -6.10 -24.27 -4.29
N ALA A 95 -5.28 -23.39 -4.85
CA ALA A 95 -4.12 -23.75 -5.66
C ALA A 95 -3.13 -24.59 -4.87
N SER A 96 -2.80 -24.21 -3.63
CA SER A 96 -1.92 -25.01 -2.76
C SER A 96 -2.51 -26.38 -2.43
N ALA A 97 -3.83 -26.50 -2.26
CA ALA A 97 -4.49 -27.80 -2.08
C ALA A 97 -4.39 -28.68 -3.35
N ILE A 98 -4.62 -28.10 -4.53
CA ILE A 98 -4.46 -28.79 -5.82
C ILE A 98 -3.02 -29.20 -6.05
N LEU A 99 -2.05 -28.33 -5.77
CA LEU A 99 -0.62 -28.62 -5.91
C LEU A 99 -0.17 -29.72 -4.94
N LYS A 100 -0.67 -29.71 -3.69
CA LYS A 100 -0.45 -30.81 -2.72
C LYS A 100 -1.01 -32.14 -3.22
N GLN A 101 -2.19 -32.12 -3.82
CA GLN A 101 -2.80 -33.31 -4.40
C GLN A 101 -1.98 -33.80 -5.60
N LEU A 102 -1.63 -32.93 -6.54
CA LEU A 102 -0.77 -33.24 -7.70
C LEU A 102 0.60 -33.79 -7.28
N ALA A 103 1.21 -33.24 -6.24
CA ALA A 103 2.48 -33.74 -5.69
C ALA A 103 2.34 -35.09 -4.96
N ALA A 104 1.12 -35.53 -4.66
CA ALA A 104 0.83 -36.82 -4.03
C ALA A 104 0.35 -37.88 -5.03
N THR A 105 -0.44 -37.50 -6.04
CA THR A 105 -1.03 -38.42 -7.03
C THR A 105 -0.37 -38.38 -8.41
N GLY A 106 0.58 -37.49 -8.65
CA GLY A 106 1.13 -37.22 -9.98
C GLY A 106 0.23 -36.32 -10.82
N LEU A 107 0.74 -35.89 -11.98
CA LEU A 107 0.00 -35.03 -12.91
C LEU A 107 -1.13 -35.83 -13.63
N PRO A 108 -2.31 -35.24 -13.88
CA PRO A 108 -3.43 -35.87 -14.60
C PRO A 108 -3.15 -35.97 -16.11
N PRO A 109 -3.41 -37.11 -16.77
CA PRO A 109 -2.93 -37.41 -18.12
C PRO A 109 -3.24 -36.28 -19.13
N LEU A 110 -2.29 -36.00 -20.04
CA LEU A 110 -2.46 -34.93 -21.04
C LEU A 110 -3.77 -35.13 -21.82
N PRO A 111 -4.63 -34.09 -21.90
CA PRO A 111 -5.79 -34.12 -22.78
C PRO A 111 -5.36 -34.35 -24.24
N ASP A 112 -6.00 -35.27 -24.95
CA ASP A 112 -5.62 -35.67 -26.31
C ASP A 112 -5.56 -34.49 -27.31
N GLY A 113 -6.34 -33.43 -27.06
CA GLY A 113 -6.34 -32.21 -27.87
C GLY A 113 -5.02 -31.44 -27.86
N MET A 114 -4.20 -31.53 -26.80
CA MET A 114 -2.94 -30.78 -26.67
C MET A 114 -1.81 -31.30 -27.56
N ARG A 115 -1.92 -32.53 -28.08
CA ARG A 115 -0.91 -33.13 -28.98
C ARG A 115 -0.86 -32.47 -30.38
N HIS A 116 -1.86 -31.65 -30.70
CA HIS A 116 -1.99 -31.00 -32.01
C HIS A 116 -1.41 -29.58 -32.01
N TRP A 117 -0.94 -29.06 -30.87
CA TRP A 117 -0.30 -27.75 -30.79
C TRP A 117 1.10 -27.83 -31.43
N PRO A 118 1.54 -26.85 -32.23
CA PRO A 118 2.93 -26.77 -32.73
C PRO A 118 4.06 -26.78 -31.66
N ALA A 119 3.75 -26.75 -30.36
CA ALA A 119 4.68 -26.84 -29.24
C ALA A 119 4.42 -28.07 -28.36
N ALA A 120 3.62 -29.04 -28.84
CA ALA A 120 3.22 -30.23 -28.10
C ALA A 120 4.43 -31.03 -27.61
N ASP A 121 5.47 -31.19 -28.42
CA ASP A 121 6.66 -31.97 -28.06
C ASP A 121 7.42 -31.35 -26.88
N TRP A 122 7.51 -30.02 -26.82
CA TRP A 122 8.10 -29.32 -25.66
C TRP A 122 7.24 -29.50 -24.41
N LEU A 123 5.91 -29.42 -24.56
CA LEU A 123 4.96 -29.54 -23.46
C LEU A 123 4.95 -30.95 -22.87
N VAL A 124 4.96 -31.98 -23.73
CA VAL A 124 5.07 -33.40 -23.36
C VAL A 124 6.39 -33.67 -22.65
N ALA A 125 7.51 -33.15 -23.17
CA ALA A 125 8.82 -33.31 -22.52
C ALA A 125 8.91 -32.62 -21.15
N GLN A 126 8.25 -31.47 -20.95
CA GLN A 126 8.15 -30.85 -19.61
C GLN A 126 7.25 -31.66 -18.69
N TYR A 127 6.15 -32.18 -19.22
CA TYR A 127 5.19 -32.96 -18.44
C TYR A 127 5.79 -34.29 -17.96
N ASP A 128 6.54 -34.98 -18.81
CA ASP A 128 7.28 -36.20 -18.44
C ASP A 128 8.38 -35.92 -17.41
N ARG A 129 9.05 -34.77 -17.50
CA ARG A 129 10.05 -34.33 -16.50
C ARG A 129 9.41 -34.07 -15.13
N VAL A 130 8.22 -33.48 -15.09
CA VAL A 130 7.49 -33.20 -13.85
C VAL A 130 6.87 -34.47 -13.26
N GLN A 131 6.44 -35.43 -14.09
CA GLN A 131 6.01 -36.75 -13.60
C GLN A 131 7.18 -37.63 -13.13
N GLY A 132 8.34 -37.54 -13.78
CA GLY A 132 9.51 -38.37 -13.48
C GLY A 132 10.28 -37.97 -12.22
N ASP A 133 10.14 -36.73 -11.76
CA ASP A 133 10.90 -36.19 -10.62
C ASP A 133 10.00 -35.46 -9.61
N ALA A 134 9.17 -36.23 -8.91
CA ALA A 134 8.24 -35.71 -7.90
C ALA A 134 8.94 -34.99 -6.73
N GLU A 135 10.21 -35.31 -6.46
CA GLU A 135 11.03 -34.60 -5.46
C GLU A 135 11.43 -33.21 -5.93
N TRP A 136 11.79 -33.04 -7.21
CA TRP A 136 12.07 -31.71 -7.78
C TRP A 136 10.84 -30.80 -7.64
N VAL A 137 9.65 -31.31 -7.95
CA VAL A 137 8.38 -30.59 -7.83
C VAL A 137 8.08 -30.22 -6.38
N ARG A 138 8.23 -31.16 -5.45
CA ARG A 138 8.05 -30.91 -4.01
C ARG A 138 9.03 -29.87 -3.48
N THR A 139 10.28 -29.90 -3.94
CA THR A 139 11.32 -28.96 -3.51
C THR A 139 11.02 -27.56 -4.03
N GLN A 140 10.63 -27.41 -5.30
CA GLN A 140 10.22 -26.12 -5.88
C GLN A 140 8.94 -25.55 -5.26
N MET A 141 7.96 -26.40 -4.94
CA MET A 141 6.76 -25.97 -4.22
C MET A 141 7.05 -25.61 -2.76
N GLY A 142 8.04 -26.26 -2.14
CA GLY A 142 8.55 -25.97 -0.81
C GLY A 142 9.29 -24.63 -0.74
N THR A 143 10.15 -24.34 -1.72
CA THR A 143 10.92 -23.07 -1.78
C THR A 143 10.02 -21.85 -2.03
N LEU A 144 8.92 -22.01 -2.78
CA LEU A 144 7.89 -20.97 -2.95
C LEU A 144 7.02 -20.78 -1.69
N GLY A 145 7.20 -21.61 -0.65
CA GLY A 145 6.44 -21.52 0.60
C GLY A 145 4.96 -21.94 0.48
N LEU A 146 4.49 -22.32 -0.70
CA LEU A 146 3.10 -22.68 -0.97
C LEU A 146 2.63 -23.92 -0.19
N LEU A 147 3.57 -24.74 0.27
CA LEU A 147 3.30 -25.93 1.08
C LEU A 147 3.37 -25.67 2.59
N ASP A 148 4.03 -24.59 3.00
CA ASP A 148 4.36 -24.31 4.39
C ASP A 148 3.34 -23.35 5.02
N ALA A 149 2.68 -23.79 6.09
CA ALA A 149 1.72 -22.97 6.84
C ALA A 149 2.37 -21.68 7.38
N THR A 150 3.70 -21.65 7.46
CA THR A 150 4.49 -20.48 7.86
C THR A 150 4.44 -19.35 6.83
N ALA A 151 4.46 -19.66 5.52
CA ALA A 151 4.34 -18.65 4.48
C ALA A 151 2.95 -17.99 4.49
N LEU A 152 1.90 -18.79 4.69
CA LEU A 152 0.53 -18.29 4.85
C LEU A 152 0.40 -17.37 6.08
N LYS A 153 1.05 -17.73 7.19
CA LYS A 153 1.11 -16.89 8.41
C LYS A 153 1.91 -15.60 8.20
N MET A 154 3.02 -15.64 7.45
CA MET A 154 3.80 -14.45 7.12
C MET A 154 3.02 -13.48 6.22
N LEU A 155 2.31 -14.01 5.22
CA LEU A 155 1.40 -13.23 4.39
C LEU A 155 0.29 -12.60 5.24
N ALA A 156 -0.41 -13.39 6.06
CA ALA A 156 -1.47 -12.89 6.94
C ALA A 156 -0.95 -11.84 7.96
N GLY A 157 0.23 -12.05 8.55
CA GLY A 157 0.87 -11.09 9.44
C GLY A 157 1.29 -9.79 8.75
N GLY A 158 1.79 -9.88 7.52
CA GLY A 158 2.08 -8.72 6.67
C GLY A 158 0.84 -7.90 6.35
N VAL A 159 -0.27 -8.57 6.04
CA VAL A 159 -1.57 -7.94 5.77
C VAL A 159 -2.11 -7.22 6.99
N GLY A 160 -2.12 -7.87 8.17
CA GLY A 160 -2.57 -7.24 9.41
C GLY A 160 -1.78 -5.98 9.77
N ARG A 161 -0.44 -6.03 9.61
CA ARG A 161 0.43 -4.86 9.84
C ARG A 161 0.13 -3.71 8.88
N ASN A 162 -0.11 -4.00 7.60
CA ASN A 162 -0.46 -2.98 6.60
C ASN A 162 -1.86 -2.41 6.84
N ALA A 163 -2.83 -3.24 7.24
CA ALA A 163 -4.16 -2.80 7.64
C ALA A 163 -4.12 -1.86 8.85
N ALA A 164 -3.28 -2.16 9.86
CA ALA A 164 -3.06 -1.28 11.00
C ALA A 164 -2.47 0.08 10.55
N LYS A 165 -1.43 0.09 9.70
CA LYS A 165 -0.86 1.33 9.14
C LYS A 165 -1.91 2.14 8.38
N PHE A 166 -2.74 1.48 7.58
CA PHE A 166 -3.84 2.12 6.86
C PHE A 166 -4.88 2.72 7.80
N GLY A 167 -5.29 2.00 8.84
CA GLY A 167 -6.22 2.51 9.86
C GLY A 167 -5.69 3.78 10.54
N ILE A 168 -4.39 3.83 10.81
CA ILE A 168 -3.72 5.03 11.35
C ILE A 168 -3.73 6.17 10.32
N ALA A 169 -3.47 5.88 9.05
CA ALA A 169 -3.54 6.89 7.99
C ALA A 169 -4.96 7.46 7.84
N VAL A 170 -6.00 6.62 7.89
CA VAL A 170 -7.41 7.03 7.86
C VAL A 170 -7.77 7.88 9.08
N PHE A 171 -7.31 7.47 10.27
CA PHE A 171 -7.50 8.25 11.49
C PHE A 171 -6.83 9.62 11.38
N ALA A 172 -5.55 9.67 10.97
CA ALA A 172 -4.83 10.92 10.77
C ALA A 172 -5.49 11.79 9.68
N LEU A 173 -6.01 11.19 8.60
CA LEU A 173 -6.72 11.86 7.52
C LEU A 173 -7.96 12.60 8.03
N PHE A 174 -8.72 12.01 8.96
CA PHE A 174 -9.84 12.69 9.60
C PHE A 174 -9.40 13.96 10.33
N PHE A 175 -8.35 13.90 11.14
CA PHE A 175 -7.84 15.08 11.84
C PHE A 175 -7.24 16.12 10.89
N LEU A 176 -6.60 15.69 9.80
CA LEU A 176 -6.11 16.58 8.76
C LEU A 176 -7.26 17.29 8.04
N TYR A 177 -8.38 16.64 7.74
CA TYR A 177 -9.55 17.33 7.20
C TYR A 177 -10.17 18.32 8.19
N ARG A 178 -10.23 17.94 9.47
CA ARG A 178 -10.86 18.74 10.52
C ARG A 178 -10.04 19.97 10.90
N HIS A 179 -8.73 19.83 11.02
CA HIS A 179 -7.81 20.86 11.55
C HIS A 179 -6.69 21.24 10.58
N GLY A 180 -6.84 20.92 9.29
CA GLY A 180 -5.79 21.09 8.28
C GLY A 180 -5.30 22.52 8.12
N ASP A 181 -6.21 23.50 8.17
CA ASP A 181 -5.84 24.92 8.06
C ASP A 181 -4.98 25.38 9.25
N ASP A 182 -5.35 24.99 10.48
CA ASP A 182 -4.58 25.29 11.69
C ASP A 182 -3.21 24.62 11.68
N LEU A 183 -3.17 23.34 11.30
CA LEU A 183 -1.94 22.55 11.20
C LEU A 183 -0.99 23.15 10.16
N LEU A 184 -1.51 23.55 8.98
CA LEU A 184 -0.72 24.19 7.94
C LEU A 184 -0.23 25.57 8.38
N ALA A 185 -1.03 26.35 9.10
CA ALA A 185 -0.63 27.64 9.64
C ALA A 185 0.48 27.50 10.70
N GLN A 186 0.39 26.49 11.58
CA GLN A 186 1.45 26.16 12.53
C GLN A 186 2.74 25.73 11.83
N PHE A 187 2.62 24.82 10.86
CA PHE A 187 3.76 24.35 10.08
C PHE A 187 4.46 25.49 9.34
N ARG A 188 3.70 26.38 8.70
CA ARG A 188 4.23 27.59 8.04
C ARG A 188 4.96 28.51 9.00
N ARG A 189 4.42 28.75 10.21
CA ARG A 189 5.08 29.59 11.22
C ARG A 189 6.43 29.01 11.66
N VAL A 190 6.47 27.70 11.91
CA VAL A 190 7.73 27.00 12.27
C VAL A 190 8.71 27.06 11.11
N ALA A 191 8.28 26.72 9.89
CA ALA A 191 9.12 26.74 8.71
C ALA A 191 9.70 28.13 8.42
N THR A 192 8.88 29.19 8.48
CA THR A 192 9.35 30.57 8.28
C THR A 192 10.34 31.01 9.37
N ARG A 193 10.21 30.51 10.60
CA ARG A 193 11.17 30.84 11.66
C ARG A 193 12.55 30.21 11.45
N TRP A 194 12.62 29.07 10.77
CA TRP A 194 13.87 28.34 10.51
C TRP A 194 14.48 28.65 9.15
N LEU A 195 13.64 28.80 8.12
CA LEU A 195 14.04 28.94 6.70
C LEU A 195 13.81 30.36 6.16
N GLY A 196 13.27 31.29 6.95
CA GLY A 196 12.97 32.65 6.52
C GLY A 196 11.90 32.71 5.41
N GLU A 197 12.06 33.65 4.49
CA GLU A 197 11.12 33.89 3.38
C GLU A 197 11.04 32.70 2.39
N SER A 198 12.14 31.96 2.23
CA SER A 198 12.23 30.78 1.35
C SER A 198 11.27 29.65 1.74
N ALA A 199 10.81 29.61 3.00
CA ALA A 199 9.85 28.62 3.49
C ALA A 199 8.59 28.51 2.63
N ARG A 200 8.06 29.65 2.16
CA ARG A 200 6.84 29.68 1.34
C ARG A 200 7.07 28.98 0.00
N GLY A 201 8.20 29.26 -0.64
CA GLY A 201 8.59 28.63 -1.91
C GLY A 201 8.73 27.12 -1.78
N TYR A 202 9.40 26.63 -0.72
CA TYR A 202 9.54 25.19 -0.48
C TYR A 202 8.20 24.50 -0.23
N ILE A 203 7.32 25.08 0.60
CA ILE A 203 5.99 24.51 0.87
C ILE A 203 5.15 24.43 -0.40
N GLN A 204 5.20 25.48 -1.23
CA GLN A 204 4.49 25.49 -2.51
C GLN A 204 5.07 24.45 -3.48
N ALA A 205 6.39 24.35 -3.59
CA ALA A 205 7.05 23.37 -4.43
C ALA A 205 6.68 21.94 -4.01
N VAL A 206 6.72 21.62 -2.72
CA VAL A 206 6.29 20.32 -2.19
C VAL A 206 4.83 20.04 -2.57
N GLY A 207 3.94 21.02 -2.39
CA GLY A 207 2.53 20.87 -2.75
C GLY A 207 2.31 20.60 -4.24
N VAL A 208 2.98 21.36 -5.11
CA VAL A 208 2.91 21.18 -6.57
C VAL A 208 3.44 19.79 -6.97
N THR A 209 4.58 19.38 -6.42
CA THR A 209 5.17 18.06 -6.71
C THR A 209 4.28 16.92 -6.23
N VAL A 210 3.78 16.97 -4.99
CA VAL A 210 2.85 15.95 -4.46
C VAL A 210 1.62 15.83 -5.36
N ARG A 211 1.05 16.97 -5.77
CA ARG A 211 -0.12 17.00 -6.64
C ARG A 211 0.19 16.39 -8.02
N ALA A 212 1.32 16.77 -8.62
CA ALA A 212 1.75 16.28 -9.91
C ALA A 212 1.99 14.76 -9.89
N VAL A 213 2.65 14.25 -8.86
CA VAL A 213 2.91 12.81 -8.69
C VAL A 213 1.60 12.04 -8.53
N VAL A 214 0.68 12.50 -7.67
CA VAL A 214 -0.59 11.79 -7.47
C VAL A 214 -1.46 11.82 -8.72
N PHE A 215 -1.58 12.97 -9.40
CA PHE A 215 -2.30 13.01 -10.68
C PHE A 215 -1.63 12.15 -11.75
N GLY A 216 -0.30 12.09 -11.76
CA GLY A 216 0.45 11.16 -12.60
C GLY A 216 0.03 9.71 -12.36
N ILE A 217 0.06 9.26 -11.09
CA ILE A 217 -0.34 7.90 -10.70
C ILE A 217 -1.80 7.61 -11.08
N VAL A 218 -2.72 8.55 -10.82
CA VAL A 218 -4.14 8.40 -11.18
C VAL A 218 -4.30 8.29 -12.70
N LEU A 219 -3.63 9.15 -13.47
CA LEU A 219 -3.74 9.15 -14.92
C LEU A 219 -3.15 7.87 -15.54
N THR A 220 -2.00 7.42 -15.03
CA THR A 220 -1.41 6.15 -15.48
C THR A 220 -2.28 4.97 -15.11
N ALA A 221 -2.85 4.94 -13.89
CA ALA A 221 -3.76 3.89 -13.48
C ALA A 221 -5.02 3.82 -14.35
N LEU A 222 -5.59 4.98 -14.72
CA LEU A 222 -6.71 5.04 -15.66
C LEU A 222 -6.33 4.53 -17.05
N ALA A 223 -5.18 4.95 -17.58
CA ALA A 223 -4.69 4.46 -18.87
C ALA A 223 -4.47 2.93 -18.84
N GLN A 224 -3.87 2.41 -17.77
CA GLN A 224 -3.67 0.98 -17.57
C GLN A 224 -4.99 0.23 -17.47
N GLY A 225 -5.99 0.74 -16.73
CA GLY A 225 -7.30 0.11 -16.63
C GLY A 225 -8.07 0.09 -17.95
N VAL A 226 -7.98 1.16 -18.74
CA VAL A 226 -8.58 1.21 -20.09
C VAL A 226 -7.91 0.19 -21.01
N LEU A 227 -6.57 0.19 -21.06
CA LEU A 227 -5.82 -0.76 -21.91
C LEU A 227 -6.06 -2.21 -21.48
N ALA A 228 -6.03 -2.49 -20.18
CA ALA A 228 -6.34 -3.83 -19.65
C ALA A 228 -7.78 -4.23 -19.96
N GLY A 229 -8.75 -3.32 -19.79
CA GLY A 229 -10.15 -3.56 -20.12
C GLY A 229 -10.36 -3.90 -21.60
N LEU A 230 -9.68 -3.20 -22.51
CA LEU A 230 -9.67 -3.53 -23.94
C LEU A 230 -9.04 -4.90 -24.19
N GLY A 231 -7.94 -5.22 -23.51
CA GLY A 231 -7.31 -6.54 -23.57
C GLY A 231 -8.27 -7.65 -23.12
N TYR A 232 -8.98 -7.46 -22.00
CA TYR A 232 -9.98 -8.40 -21.49
C TYR A 232 -11.16 -8.57 -22.45
N TRP A 233 -11.57 -7.49 -23.13
CA TRP A 233 -12.62 -7.54 -24.13
C TRP A 233 -12.21 -8.37 -25.35
N VAL A 234 -11.01 -8.15 -25.88
CA VAL A 234 -10.45 -8.93 -27.00
C VAL A 234 -10.25 -10.40 -26.61
N ALA A 235 -9.89 -10.68 -25.35
CA ALA A 235 -9.73 -12.04 -24.83
C ALA A 235 -11.05 -12.77 -24.53
N GLY A 236 -12.21 -12.10 -24.68
CA GLY A 236 -13.52 -12.70 -24.43
C GLY A 236 -13.85 -12.93 -22.94
N ILE A 237 -13.19 -12.21 -22.03
CA ILE A 237 -13.46 -12.32 -20.58
C ILE A 237 -14.80 -11.66 -20.23
N THR A 238 -15.58 -12.32 -19.39
CA THR A 238 -16.85 -11.79 -18.88
C THR A 238 -16.65 -10.47 -18.13
N ALA A 239 -17.46 -9.46 -18.45
CA ALA A 239 -17.43 -8.13 -17.83
C ALA A 239 -16.05 -7.41 -17.94
N PRO A 240 -15.51 -7.19 -19.15
CA PRO A 240 -14.15 -6.65 -19.35
C PRO A 240 -13.98 -5.23 -18.80
N ALA A 241 -15.04 -4.42 -18.81
CA ALA A 241 -15.03 -3.08 -18.20
C ALA A 241 -14.86 -3.13 -16.67
N LEU A 242 -15.50 -4.08 -16.00
CA LEU A 242 -15.36 -4.28 -14.55
C LEU A 242 -13.91 -4.62 -14.20
N TRP A 243 -13.32 -5.57 -14.93
CA TRP A 243 -11.92 -5.95 -14.75
C TRP A 243 -10.95 -4.81 -15.05
N GLY A 244 -11.20 -4.00 -16.09
CA GLY A 244 -10.41 -2.80 -16.36
C GLY A 244 -10.45 -1.78 -15.22
N VAL A 245 -11.63 -1.54 -14.62
CA VAL A 245 -11.78 -0.67 -13.43
C VAL A 245 -11.02 -1.26 -12.23
N ILE A 246 -11.11 -2.57 -12.01
CA ILE A 246 -10.34 -3.24 -10.96
C ILE A 246 -8.83 -3.05 -11.19
N THR A 247 -8.34 -3.25 -12.41
CA THR A 247 -6.93 -3.04 -12.75
C THR A 247 -6.49 -1.60 -12.49
N ALA A 248 -7.31 -0.60 -12.85
CA ALA A 248 -7.01 0.79 -12.50
C ALA A 248 -6.93 1.01 -10.99
N LEU A 249 -7.91 0.53 -10.22
CA LEU A 249 -7.94 0.69 -8.76
C LEU A 249 -6.75 0.02 -8.08
N VAL A 250 -6.39 -1.20 -8.51
CA VAL A 250 -5.24 -1.94 -8.00
C VAL A 250 -3.93 -1.24 -8.35
N SER A 251 -3.82 -0.70 -9.57
CA SER A 251 -2.62 0.03 -10.02
C SER A 251 -2.41 1.35 -9.29
N LEU A 252 -3.45 1.90 -8.65
CA LEU A 252 -3.34 3.07 -7.79
C LEU A 252 -2.60 2.79 -6.47
N ILE A 253 -2.36 1.51 -6.14
CA ILE A 253 -1.77 1.09 -4.87
C ILE A 253 -0.25 0.87 -5.07
N PRO A 254 0.62 1.81 -4.65
CA PRO A 254 2.07 1.71 -4.86
C PRO A 254 2.74 0.55 -4.12
N PHE A 255 2.02 -0.16 -3.24
CA PHE A 255 2.50 -1.33 -2.50
C PHE A 255 2.14 -2.67 -3.14
N VAL A 256 1.29 -2.71 -4.16
CA VAL A 256 0.89 -3.97 -4.83
C VAL A 256 1.81 -4.28 -6.01
N GLY A 257 2.31 -3.24 -6.70
CA GLY A 257 3.22 -3.39 -7.85
C GLY A 257 4.38 -4.35 -7.60
N PRO A 258 5.14 -4.25 -6.49
CA PRO A 258 6.25 -5.17 -6.25
C PRO A 258 5.83 -6.61 -5.89
N VAL A 259 4.59 -6.84 -5.42
CA VAL A 259 4.14 -8.17 -4.97
C VAL A 259 3.70 -9.06 -6.14
N VAL A 260 3.31 -8.46 -7.28
CA VAL A 260 2.87 -9.20 -8.47
C VAL A 260 4.05 -9.62 -9.36
N TRP A 261 5.23 -9.02 -9.17
CA TRP A 261 6.42 -9.23 -10.01
C TRP A 261 7.61 -9.84 -9.27
N ILE A 262 7.39 -10.42 -8.07
CA ILE A 262 8.35 -11.26 -7.34
C ILE A 262 7.86 -12.70 -7.39
#